data_AF-A0A2V6UXY9-F1
#
_entry.id   AF-A0A2V6UXY9-F1
#
_cell.length_a   1.000
_cell.length_b   1.000
_cell.length_c   1.000
_cell.angle_alpha   90.00
_cell.angle_beta   90.00
_cell.angle_gamma   90.00
#
_symmetry.space_group_name_H-M   'P 1'
#
loop_
_entity.id
_entity.type
_entity.pdbx_description
1 polymer ?
#
loop_
_entity_poly.entity_id
_entity_poly.type
_entity_poly.pdbx_seq_one_letter_code
_entity_poly.pdbx_strand_id
1 'polypeptide(L)'
;MRIADAIAKPLAAAPAQRIHGDLHRSNVLWTADGPVLVDFDDFITGPPAQDLWLLAPGNTEEARRARWEIVEGYEIFRELDRSTLELCEPMRALRIIYMSAWIARRWDDPSFPVAFPTFRDHRYWMHEYEALIAIAEALGP
;
A
#
# COMPACT_ATOMS: atom_id res chain seq x y z
N MET A 1 0.32 -13.55 13.72
CA MET A 1 1.75 -13.80 13.49
C MET A 1 2.07 -14.05 12.02
N ARG A 2 1.36 -14.93 11.29
CA ARG A 2 1.60 -15.25 9.86
C ARG A 2 2.00 -14.08 8.94
N ILE A 3 1.21 -13.00 8.90
CA ILE A 3 1.53 -11.82 8.06
C ILE A 3 2.88 -11.19 8.45
N ALA A 4 3.16 -11.07 9.75
CA ALA A 4 4.41 -10.51 10.24
C ALA A 4 5.60 -11.42 9.90
N ASP A 5 5.42 -12.74 10.03
CA ASP A 5 6.45 -13.73 9.71
C ASP A 5 6.74 -13.76 8.20
N ALA A 6 5.69 -13.64 7.37
CA ALA A 6 5.79 -13.61 5.92
C ALA A 6 6.50 -12.35 5.39
N ILE A 7 6.36 -11.20 6.06
CA ILE A 7 6.92 -9.93 5.56
C ILE A 7 8.30 -9.61 6.14
N ALA A 8 8.58 -9.95 7.39
CA ALA A 8 9.72 -9.37 8.11
C ALA A 8 11.06 -9.64 7.42
N LYS A 9 11.34 -10.90 7.07
CA LYS A 9 12.61 -11.28 6.43
C LYS A 9 12.68 -10.81 4.96
N PRO A 10 11.67 -11.03 4.11
CA PRO A 10 11.71 -10.53 2.73
C PRO A 10 11.81 -9.01 2.65
N LEU A 11 11.07 -8.27 3.50
CA LEU A 11 11.13 -6.81 3.53
C LEU A 11 12.51 -6.30 3.96
N ALA A 12 13.14 -6.94 4.95
CA ALA A 12 14.48 -6.57 5.40
C ALA A 12 15.57 -6.86 4.36
N ALA A 13 15.36 -7.83 3.47
CA ALA A 13 16.29 -8.19 2.41
C ALA A 13 16.07 -7.41 1.11
N ALA A 14 14.92 -6.74 0.95
CA ALA A 14 14.57 -6.06 -0.28
C ALA A 14 15.49 -4.87 -0.58
N PRO A 15 15.87 -4.64 -1.86
CA PRO A 15 16.59 -3.43 -2.25
C PRO A 15 15.82 -2.17 -1.84
N ALA A 16 16.50 -1.21 -1.22
CA ALA A 16 15.88 0.01 -0.72
C ALA A 16 16.36 1.27 -1.47
N GLN A 17 15.46 2.23 -1.65
CA GLN A 17 15.73 3.56 -2.19
C GLN A 17 14.82 4.60 -1.56
N ARG A 18 15.05 5.89 -1.83
CA ARG A 18 14.06 6.92 -1.51
C ARG A 18 12.78 6.67 -2.31
N ILE A 19 11.68 6.50 -1.60
CA ILE A 19 10.33 6.31 -2.12
C ILE A 19 9.42 7.40 -1.59
N HIS A 20 8.30 7.61 -2.26
CA HIS A 20 7.23 8.51 -1.82
C HIS A 20 6.54 7.98 -0.55
N GLY A 21 6.45 6.66 -0.38
CA GLY A 21 5.89 6.01 0.80
C GLY A 21 4.36 5.89 0.80
N ASP A 22 3.67 6.83 0.16
CA ASP A 22 2.22 6.88 -0.01
C ASP A 22 1.79 7.22 -1.45
N LEU A 23 2.42 6.61 -2.45
CA LEU A 23 2.15 6.89 -3.88
C LEU A 23 0.83 6.27 -4.39
N HIS A 24 -0.30 6.75 -3.90
CA HIS A 24 -1.62 6.40 -4.45
C HIS A 24 -2.12 7.46 -5.44
N ARG A 25 -3.14 7.12 -6.23
CA ARG A 25 -3.62 7.97 -7.34
C ARG A 25 -3.99 9.40 -6.96
N SER A 26 -4.51 9.66 -5.75
CA SER A 26 -4.83 11.04 -5.34
C SER A 26 -3.60 11.91 -5.04
N ASN A 27 -2.41 11.30 -4.92
CA ASN A 27 -1.11 11.99 -4.80
C ASN A 27 -0.43 12.18 -6.17
N VAL A 28 -1.16 11.92 -7.27
CA VAL A 28 -0.73 12.17 -8.64
C VAL A 28 -1.66 13.21 -9.27
N LEU A 29 -1.14 14.40 -9.52
CA LEU A 29 -1.85 15.45 -10.24
C LEU A 29 -1.55 15.37 -11.73
N TRP A 30 -2.58 15.28 -12.57
CA TRP A 30 -2.42 15.32 -14.02
C TRP A 30 -2.44 16.77 -14.52
N THR A 31 -1.34 17.20 -15.12
CA THR A 31 -1.18 18.52 -15.72
C THR A 31 -1.06 18.41 -17.24
N ALA A 32 -1.04 19.55 -17.94
CA ALA A 32 -0.82 19.58 -19.39
C ALA A 32 0.54 18.99 -19.79
N ASP A 33 1.55 19.07 -18.89
CA ASP A 33 2.92 18.59 -19.14
C ASP A 33 3.15 17.16 -18.60
N GLY A 34 2.12 16.52 -18.03
CA GLY A 34 2.19 15.17 -17.49
C GLY A 34 1.90 15.07 -15.99
N PRO A 35 2.15 13.90 -15.37
CA PRO A 35 1.87 13.66 -13.97
C PRO A 35 2.88 14.37 -13.06
N VAL A 36 2.38 15.00 -12.00
CA VAL A 36 3.16 15.60 -10.93
C VAL A 36 2.83 14.89 -9.63
N LEU A 37 3.87 14.41 -8.94
CA LEU A 37 3.73 13.78 -7.62
C LEU A 37 3.66 14.87 -6.55
N VAL A 38 2.77 14.71 -5.58
CA VAL A 38 2.55 15.65 -4.47
C VAL A 38 2.43 14.90 -3.15
N ASP A 39 2.53 15.62 -2.03
CA ASP A 39 2.40 15.08 -0.66
C ASP A 39 3.53 14.11 -0.27
N PHE A 40 4.70 14.68 0.03
CA PHE A 40 5.91 13.95 0.39
C PHE A 40 6.08 13.75 1.91
N ASP A 41 5.04 13.95 2.72
CA ASP A 41 5.19 13.86 4.19
C ASP A 41 5.55 12.45 4.68
N ASP A 42 5.24 11.42 3.88
CA ASP A 42 5.55 10.00 4.14
C ASP A 42 6.82 9.49 3.40
N PHE A 43 7.66 10.37 2.85
CA PHE A 43 8.87 9.95 2.14
C PHE A 43 9.83 9.17 3.05
N ILE A 44 10.32 8.03 2.56
CA ILE A 44 11.20 7.15 3.35
C ILE A 44 12.17 6.40 2.45
N THR A 45 13.17 5.76 3.05
CA THR A 45 13.98 4.74 2.37
C THR A 45 13.29 3.39 2.51
N GLY A 46 12.86 2.78 1.39
CA GLY A 46 12.14 1.51 1.38
C GLY A 46 12.16 0.82 0.01
N PRO A 47 11.50 -0.34 -0.13
CA PRO A 47 11.46 -1.06 -1.40
C PRO A 47 10.64 -0.28 -2.44
N PRO A 48 11.10 -0.13 -3.69
CA PRO A 48 10.36 0.56 -4.74
C PRO A 48 8.95 -0.01 -4.96
N ALA A 49 8.78 -1.33 -4.74
CA ALA A 49 7.50 -2.00 -4.85
C ALA A 49 6.38 -1.31 -4.05
N GLN A 50 6.70 -0.70 -2.90
CA GLN A 50 5.76 0.05 -2.06
C GLN A 50 5.00 1.12 -2.85
N ASP A 51 5.71 1.92 -3.65
CA ASP A 51 5.10 2.98 -4.46
C ASP A 51 4.34 2.42 -5.67
N LEU A 52 4.83 1.33 -6.27
CA LEU A 52 4.24 0.76 -7.48
C LEU A 52 2.89 0.10 -7.24
N TRP A 53 2.74 -0.63 -6.11
CA TRP A 53 1.48 -1.32 -5.83
C TRP A 53 0.36 -0.38 -5.39
N LEU A 54 0.69 0.76 -4.76
CA LEU A 54 -0.28 1.77 -4.32
C LEU A 54 -0.98 2.49 -5.49
N LEU A 55 -0.36 2.53 -6.66
CA LEU A 55 -0.96 3.07 -7.89
C LEU A 55 -2.02 2.13 -8.51
N ALA A 56 -1.93 0.83 -8.23
CA ALA A 56 -2.86 -0.21 -8.67
C ALA A 56 -3.09 -1.23 -7.54
N PRO A 57 -3.84 -0.84 -6.48
CA PRO A 57 -4.03 -1.67 -5.31
C PRO A 57 -5.03 -2.81 -5.58
N GLY A 58 -4.93 -3.87 -4.78
CA GLY A 58 -5.85 -5.02 -4.82
C GLY A 58 -5.29 -6.24 -5.56
N ASN A 59 -6.07 -7.32 -5.58
CA ASN A 59 -5.60 -8.63 -6.06
C ASN A 59 -6.43 -9.18 -7.23
N THR A 60 -7.28 -8.35 -7.85
CA THR A 60 -8.00 -8.75 -9.07
C THR A 60 -7.04 -8.88 -10.24
N GLU A 61 -7.46 -9.58 -11.28
CA GLU A 61 -6.65 -9.74 -12.49
C GLU A 61 -6.34 -8.38 -13.15
N GLU A 62 -7.32 -7.47 -13.14
CA GLU A 62 -7.18 -6.11 -13.65
C GLU A 62 -6.15 -5.31 -12.85
N ALA A 63 -6.16 -5.42 -11.51
CA ALA A 63 -5.20 -4.74 -10.65
C ALA A 63 -3.78 -5.29 -10.87
N ARG A 64 -3.63 -6.61 -11.03
CA ARG A 64 -2.34 -7.24 -11.34
C ARG A 64 -1.81 -6.81 -12.71
N ARG A 65 -2.66 -6.78 -13.72
CA ARG A 65 -2.31 -6.28 -15.06
C ARG A 65 -1.88 -4.82 -15.02
N ALA A 66 -2.65 -3.96 -14.35
CA ALA A 66 -2.31 -2.55 -14.20
C ALA A 66 -0.97 -2.35 -13.46
N ARG A 67 -0.68 -3.15 -12.42
CA ARG A 67 0.64 -3.16 -11.79
C ARG A 67 1.74 -3.56 -12.76
N TRP A 68 1.51 -4.54 -13.63
CA TRP A 68 2.50 -4.95 -14.64
C TRP A 68 2.81 -3.83 -15.62
N GLU A 69 1.79 -3.12 -16.10
CA GLU A 69 1.98 -1.95 -16.98
C GLU A 69 2.80 -0.84 -16.28
N ILE A 70 2.57 -0.62 -14.98
CA ILE A 70 3.35 0.32 -14.16
C ILE A 70 4.79 -0.15 -14.00
N VAL A 71 5.02 -1.44 -13.73
CA VAL A 71 6.37 -2.03 -13.59
C VAL A 71 7.15 -1.91 -14.89
N GLU A 72 6.53 -2.23 -16.04
CA GLU A 72 7.15 -2.08 -17.35
C GLU A 72 7.56 -0.63 -17.62
N GLY A 73 6.70 0.34 -17.29
CA GLY A 73 7.01 1.76 -17.40
C GLY A 73 8.16 2.20 -16.48
N TYR A 74 8.21 1.69 -15.25
CA TYR A 74 9.28 1.96 -14.29
C TYR A 74 10.63 1.42 -14.80
N GLU A 75 10.63 0.19 -15.35
CA GLU A 75 11.84 -0.50 -15.82
C GLU A 75 12.48 0.12 -17.07
N ILE A 76 11.80 1.04 -17.76
CA ILE A 76 12.42 1.90 -18.78
C ILE A 76 13.55 2.76 -18.18
N PHE A 77 13.41 3.16 -16.92
CA PHE A 77 14.35 4.07 -16.26
C PHE A 77 15.24 3.36 -15.25
N ARG A 78 14.74 2.32 -14.60
CA ARG A 78 15.47 1.62 -13.53
C ARG A 78 14.99 0.18 -13.36
N GLU A 79 15.92 -0.76 -13.29
CA GLU A 79 15.62 -2.16 -13.00
C GLU A 79 14.88 -2.33 -11.66
N LEU A 80 13.86 -3.18 -11.67
CA LEU A 80 13.13 -3.61 -10.48
C LEU A 80 13.46 -5.08 -10.21
N ASP A 81 13.85 -5.39 -8.96
CA ASP A 81 13.80 -6.78 -8.52
C ASP A 81 12.33 -7.21 -8.40
N ARG A 82 11.80 -7.83 -9.46
CA ARG A 82 10.40 -8.23 -9.56
C ARG A 82 9.98 -9.22 -8.46
N SER A 83 10.92 -9.91 -7.80
CA SER A 83 10.59 -10.75 -6.64
C SER A 83 10.03 -9.92 -5.47
N THR A 84 10.38 -8.63 -5.38
CA THR A 84 9.82 -7.71 -4.39
C THR A 84 8.33 -7.43 -4.59
N LEU A 85 7.75 -7.80 -5.74
CA LEU A 85 6.30 -7.71 -5.96
C LEU A 85 5.51 -8.70 -5.10
N GLU A 86 6.14 -9.77 -4.59
CA GLU A 86 5.54 -10.66 -3.60
C GLU A 86 5.26 -9.94 -2.27
N LEU A 87 5.95 -8.82 -1.99
CA LEU A 87 5.72 -7.99 -0.81
C LEU A 87 4.41 -7.19 -0.87
N CYS A 88 3.75 -7.07 -2.03
CA CYS A 88 2.58 -6.20 -2.18
C CYS A 88 1.43 -6.58 -1.23
N GLU A 89 1.02 -7.86 -1.22
CA GLU A 89 -0.07 -8.32 -0.36
C GLU A 89 0.24 -8.24 1.15
N PRO A 90 1.43 -8.65 1.64
CA PRO A 90 1.72 -8.46 3.05
C PRO A 90 1.90 -6.97 3.42
N MET A 91 2.43 -6.11 2.53
CA MET A 91 2.46 -4.65 2.77
C MET A 91 1.05 -4.05 2.80
N ARG A 92 0.11 -4.57 1.98
CA ARG A 92 -1.30 -4.19 2.04
C ARG A 92 -1.92 -4.50 3.39
N ALA A 93 -1.59 -5.63 4.00
CA ALA A 93 -2.03 -5.96 5.36
C ALA A 93 -1.44 -4.98 6.40
N LEU A 94 -0.15 -4.65 6.31
CA LEU A 94 0.45 -3.64 7.17
C LEU A 94 -0.24 -2.28 7.01
N ARG A 95 -0.60 -1.89 5.78
CA ARG A 95 -1.32 -0.64 5.50
C ARG A 95 -2.72 -0.63 6.13
N ILE A 96 -3.48 -1.72 6.06
CA ILE A 96 -4.80 -1.82 6.71
C ILE A 96 -4.69 -1.52 8.22
N ILE A 97 -3.73 -2.17 8.88
CA ILE A 97 -3.50 -2.01 10.32
C ILE A 97 -3.02 -0.58 10.62
N TYR A 98 -2.08 -0.08 9.82
CA TYR A 98 -1.53 1.27 9.96
C TYR A 98 -2.63 2.34 9.82
N MET A 99 -3.46 2.26 8.78
CA MET A 99 -4.56 3.21 8.56
C MET A 99 -5.57 3.17 9.69
N SER A 100 -5.99 1.98 10.13
CA SER A 100 -6.89 1.82 11.27
C SER A 100 -6.32 2.47 12.55
N ALA A 101 -5.03 2.27 12.81
CA ALA A 101 -4.34 2.88 13.95
C ALA A 101 -4.17 4.39 13.80
N TRP A 102 -3.89 4.87 12.59
CA TRP A 102 -3.74 6.29 12.27
C TRP A 102 -5.05 7.05 12.49
N ILE A 103 -6.19 6.47 12.08
CA ILE A 103 -7.53 7.01 12.36
C ILE A 103 -7.79 7.01 13.87
N ALA A 104 -7.56 5.87 14.55
CA ALA A 104 -7.82 5.74 15.99
C ALA A 104 -7.07 6.78 16.83
N ARG A 105 -5.79 7.02 16.52
CA ARG A 105 -4.93 7.96 17.26
C ARG A 105 -5.36 9.42 17.11
N ARG A 106 -6.10 9.74 16.04
CA ARG A 106 -6.57 11.10 15.72
C ARG A 106 -8.07 11.26 15.92
N TRP A 107 -8.73 10.28 16.50
CA TRP A 107 -10.19 10.28 16.57
C TRP A 107 -10.78 11.44 17.37
N ASP A 108 -10.03 11.97 18.34
CA ASP A 108 -10.47 13.13 19.13
C ASP A 108 -10.40 14.45 18.35
N ASP A 109 -9.76 14.47 17.17
CA ASP A 109 -9.85 15.60 16.23
C ASP A 109 -11.24 15.63 15.58
N PRO A 110 -11.99 16.74 15.67
CA PRO A 110 -13.36 16.83 15.13
C PRO A 110 -13.50 16.54 13.63
N SER A 111 -12.41 16.66 12.85
CA SER A 111 -12.42 16.36 11.42
C SER A 111 -12.50 14.86 11.11
N PHE A 112 -12.00 13.99 12.01
CA PHE A 112 -11.89 12.55 11.79
C PHE A 112 -13.24 11.82 11.81
N PRO A 113 -14.15 12.07 12.79
CA PRO A 113 -15.49 11.49 12.74
C PRO A 113 -16.29 11.88 11.49
N VAL A 114 -16.04 13.06 10.92
CA VAL A 114 -16.69 13.52 9.69
C VAL A 114 -16.09 12.81 8.46
N ALA A 115 -14.77 12.70 8.39
CA ALA A 115 -14.07 12.07 7.27
C ALA A 115 -14.22 10.53 7.26
N PHE A 116 -14.34 9.91 8.43
CA PHE A 116 -14.40 8.45 8.61
C PHE A 116 -15.65 8.03 9.43
N PRO A 117 -16.86 8.32 8.94
CA PRO A 117 -18.09 8.18 9.73
C PRO A 117 -18.38 6.75 10.17
N THR A 118 -17.91 5.76 9.40
CA THR A 118 -18.15 4.33 9.68
C THR A 118 -17.05 3.69 10.52
N PHE A 119 -16.00 4.42 10.92
CA PHE A 119 -14.83 3.84 11.60
C PHE A 119 -15.18 3.10 12.89
N ARG A 120 -16.17 3.58 13.65
CA ARG A 120 -16.64 2.92 14.88
C ARG A 120 -17.73 1.86 14.64
N ASP A 121 -18.20 1.71 13.41
CA ASP A 121 -19.24 0.75 13.08
C ASP A 121 -18.65 -0.66 12.97
N HIS A 122 -19.44 -1.65 13.41
CA HIS A 122 -19.06 -3.06 13.28
C HIS A 122 -18.74 -3.45 11.82
N ARG A 123 -19.41 -2.85 10.84
CA ARG A 123 -19.20 -3.13 9.42
C ARG A 123 -17.81 -2.77 8.93
N TYR A 124 -17.24 -1.66 9.41
CA TYR A 124 -15.87 -1.27 9.07
C TYR A 124 -14.88 -2.32 9.56
N TRP A 125 -14.96 -2.67 10.84
CA TRP A 125 -14.05 -3.65 11.44
C TRP A 125 -14.21 -5.05 10.87
N MET A 126 -15.43 -5.46 10.51
CA MET A 126 -15.65 -6.73 9.80
C MET A 126 -14.97 -6.73 8.43
N HIS A 127 -15.08 -5.63 7.68
CA HIS A 127 -14.42 -5.50 6.37
C HIS A 127 -12.90 -5.58 6.48
N GLU A 128 -12.28 -4.85 7.42
CA GLU A 128 -10.83 -4.90 7.62
C GLU A 128 -10.38 -6.29 8.10
N TYR A 129 -11.16 -6.93 8.97
CA TYR A 129 -10.91 -8.30 9.41
C TYR A 129 -10.94 -9.31 8.24
N GLU A 130 -12.00 -9.28 7.42
CA GLU A 130 -12.14 -10.15 6.25
C GLU A 130 -10.98 -9.94 5.26
N ALA A 131 -10.57 -8.69 5.03
CA ALA A 131 -9.44 -8.37 4.17
C ALA A 131 -8.12 -8.93 4.72
N LEU A 132 -7.87 -8.82 6.03
CA LEU A 132 -6.67 -9.36 6.68
C LEU A 132 -6.65 -10.89 6.66
N ILE A 133 -7.79 -11.55 6.88
CA ILE A 133 -7.91 -13.01 6.77
C ILE A 133 -7.62 -13.48 5.35
N ALA A 134 -8.23 -12.85 4.34
CA ALA A 134 -7.99 -13.19 2.94
C ALA A 134 -6.51 -13.07 2.54
N ILE A 135 -5.81 -12.03 3.03
CA ILE A 135 -4.36 -11.90 2.83
C ILE A 135 -3.61 -13.04 3.51
N ALA A 136 -3.92 -13.32 4.78
CA ALA A 136 -3.25 -14.36 5.55
C ALA A 136 -3.43 -15.76 4.94
N GLU A 137 -4.57 -16.03 4.30
CA GLU A 137 -4.82 -17.27 3.56
C GLU A 137 -4.07 -17.33 2.24
N ALA A 138 -4.01 -16.22 1.50
CA ALA A 138 -3.29 -16.14 0.23
C ALA A 138 -1.77 -16.32 0.37
N LEU A 139 -1.20 -15.98 1.53
CA LEU A 139 0.23 -16.15 1.82
C LEU A 139 0.64 -17.60 2.10
N GLY A 140 -0.32 -18.52 2.25
CA GLY A 140 -0.05 -19.92 2.54
C GLY A 140 0.35 -20.19 4.01
N PRO A 141 0.61 -21.47 4.36
CA PRO A 141 1.07 -21.87 5.70
C PRO A 141 2.52 -21.46 6.00
#